data_AF-A0A0P7B039-F1
#
_entry.id   AF-A0A0P7B039-F1
#
_cell.length_a   1.000
_cell.length_b   1.000
_cell.length_c   1.000
_cell.angle_alpha   90.00
_cell.angle_beta   90.00
_cell.angle_gamma   90.00
#
_symmetry.space_group_name_H-M   'P 1'
#
loop_
_entity.id
_entity.type
_entity.pdbx_description
1 polymer ?
#
loop_
_entity_poly.entity_id
_entity_poly.type
_entity_poly.pdbx_seq_one_letter_code
_entity_poly.pdbx_strand_id
1 'polypeptide(L)'
;VVFDFAARIGSTVEAHRLVVLARRYGCEHALVQETMRMYFEGGGDITSTEHLVQAAERVGIDAAEARAWLEGDEGLEQVQLEVDEAVKMGVRGVPRFIINDKFVVDGADDVSVFLEQLVLAREDRLGEGSEGWGASVGGWVGMVGKQSLDIREAAVCSFLCIGMLIH
;
A
#
# COMPACT_ATOMS: atom_id res chain seq x y z
N VAL A 1 -4.09 -14.37 -17.10
CA VAL A 1 -2.91 -14.38 -16.20
C VAL A 1 -2.52 -15.82 -16.00
N VAL A 2 -1.28 -16.19 -16.32
CA VAL A 2 -0.72 -17.51 -16.01
C VAL A 2 0.24 -17.28 -14.85
N PHE A 3 0.00 -17.96 -13.73
CA PHE A 3 0.85 -17.84 -12.56
C PHE A 3 2.04 -18.79 -12.68
N ASP A 4 3.24 -18.29 -12.43
CA ASP A 4 4.47 -19.08 -12.36
C ASP A 4 4.87 -19.26 -10.88
N PHE A 5 5.01 -20.52 -10.46
CA PHE A 5 5.37 -20.90 -9.10
C PHE A 5 6.86 -21.27 -8.97
N ALA A 6 7.67 -21.08 -10.02
CA ALA A 6 9.11 -21.27 -9.98
C ALA A 6 9.86 -20.10 -9.29
N ALA A 7 9.16 -19.02 -8.96
CA ALA A 7 9.71 -17.86 -8.27
C ALA A 7 10.30 -18.25 -6.90
N ARG A 8 11.42 -17.61 -6.52
CA ARG A 8 12.12 -17.92 -5.27
C ARG A 8 11.47 -17.23 -4.08
N ILE A 9 11.16 -18.00 -3.05
CA ILE A 9 10.68 -17.51 -1.75
C ILE A 9 11.88 -17.05 -0.92
N GLY A 10 11.83 -15.84 -0.38
CA GLY A 10 12.85 -15.27 0.51
C GLY A 10 12.52 -13.85 0.97
N SER A 11 13.50 -13.18 1.59
CA SER A 11 13.29 -11.84 2.17
C SER A 11 12.88 -10.80 1.13
N THR A 12 11.85 -10.01 1.45
CA THR A 12 11.35 -8.91 0.62
C THR A 12 11.96 -7.55 0.97
N VAL A 13 12.85 -7.48 1.98
CA VAL A 13 13.37 -6.21 2.51
C VAL A 13 13.95 -5.33 1.40
N GLU A 14 14.73 -5.91 0.48
CA GLU A 14 15.30 -5.17 -0.65
C GLU A 14 14.25 -4.63 -1.62
N ALA A 15 13.17 -5.38 -1.87
CA ALA A 15 12.05 -4.89 -2.66
C ALA A 15 11.35 -3.72 -1.95
N HIS A 16 11.21 -3.75 -0.63
CA HIS A 16 10.66 -2.63 0.15
C HIS A 16 11.56 -1.40 0.12
N ARG A 17 12.86 -1.60 0.28
CA ARG A 17 13.83 -0.51 0.16
C ARG A 17 13.76 0.14 -1.22
N LEU A 18 13.57 -0.64 -2.27
CA LEU A 18 13.41 -0.10 -3.62
C LEU A 18 12.10 0.70 -3.76
N VAL A 19 11.01 0.30 -3.09
CA VAL A 19 9.78 1.10 -3.01
C VAL A 19 10.01 2.42 -2.29
N VAL A 20 10.85 2.46 -1.25
CA VAL A 20 11.27 3.71 -0.60
C VAL A 20 12.03 4.61 -1.58
N LEU A 21 12.90 4.08 -2.43
CA LEU A 21 13.55 4.84 -3.49
C LEU A 21 12.54 5.40 -4.49
N ALA A 22 11.58 4.59 -4.93
CA ALA A 22 10.56 4.96 -5.91
C ALA A 22 9.69 6.16 -5.47
N ARG A 23 9.60 6.44 -4.17
CA ARG A 23 8.92 7.64 -3.63
C ARG A 23 9.53 8.94 -4.11
N ARG A 24 10.85 8.96 -4.36
CA ARG A 24 11.54 10.13 -4.91
C ARG A 24 11.08 10.46 -6.33
N TYR A 25 10.54 9.46 -7.02
CA TYR A 25 10.09 9.52 -8.40
C TYR A 25 8.56 9.52 -8.55
N GLY A 26 7.81 9.33 -7.45
CA GLY A 26 6.35 9.20 -7.47
C GLY A 26 5.86 7.98 -8.25
N CYS A 27 6.67 6.92 -8.32
CA CYS A 27 6.38 5.70 -9.07
C CYS A 27 6.26 4.43 -8.19
N GLU A 28 5.99 4.60 -6.89
CA GLU A 28 5.87 3.51 -5.91
C GLU A 28 4.85 2.45 -6.35
N HIS A 29 3.66 2.91 -6.77
CA HIS A 29 2.61 2.01 -7.20
C HIS A 29 2.99 1.23 -8.46
N ALA A 30 3.58 1.92 -9.44
CA ALA A 30 4.05 1.29 -10.66
C ALA A 30 5.14 0.26 -10.36
N LEU A 31 6.07 0.58 -9.45
CA LEU A 31 7.12 -0.35 -9.05
C LEU A 31 6.54 -1.59 -8.35
N VAL A 32 5.63 -1.41 -7.40
CA VAL A 32 4.96 -2.53 -6.71
C VAL A 32 4.26 -3.43 -7.73
N GLN A 33 3.51 -2.85 -8.67
CA GLN A 33 2.85 -3.62 -9.73
C GLN A 33 3.85 -4.38 -10.59
N GLU A 34 4.97 -3.75 -10.97
CA GLU A 34 5.99 -4.39 -11.78
C GLU A 34 6.71 -5.53 -11.03
N THR A 35 7.06 -5.32 -9.77
CA THR A 35 7.66 -6.38 -8.92
C THR A 35 6.70 -7.54 -8.71
N MET A 36 5.40 -7.28 -8.48
CA MET A 36 4.38 -8.32 -8.35
C MET A 36 4.19 -9.09 -9.66
N ARG A 37 4.13 -8.39 -10.80
CA ARG A 37 4.03 -9.00 -12.13
C ARG A 37 5.24 -9.88 -12.43
N MET A 38 6.44 -9.36 -12.16
CA MET A 38 7.69 -10.10 -12.31
C MET A 38 7.68 -11.40 -11.47
N TYR A 39 7.25 -11.32 -10.20
CA TYR A 39 7.22 -12.46 -9.29
C TYR A 39 6.14 -13.48 -9.65
N PHE A 40 4.89 -13.06 -9.79
CA PHE A 40 3.74 -13.96 -9.96
C PHE A 40 3.53 -14.44 -11.39
N GLU A 41 3.87 -13.64 -12.39
CA GLU A 41 3.62 -13.96 -13.81
C GLU A 41 4.91 -14.25 -14.59
N GLY A 42 6.04 -13.70 -14.13
CA GLY A 42 7.31 -13.77 -14.84
C GLY A 42 8.30 -14.80 -14.32
N GLY A 43 7.98 -15.51 -13.21
CA GLY A 43 8.90 -16.44 -12.56
C GLY A 43 10.16 -15.77 -12.00
N GLY A 44 10.14 -14.44 -11.83
CA GLY A 44 11.27 -13.66 -11.38
C GLY A 44 11.53 -13.80 -9.88
N ASP A 45 12.74 -13.45 -9.48
CA ASP A 45 13.22 -13.53 -8.10
C ASP A 45 13.30 -12.13 -7.48
N ILE A 46 12.42 -11.84 -6.52
CA ILE A 46 12.38 -10.55 -5.80
C ILE A 46 13.48 -10.42 -4.75
N THR A 47 14.27 -11.47 -4.53
CA THR A 47 15.48 -11.45 -3.70
C THR A 47 16.74 -11.17 -4.53
N SER A 48 16.61 -11.12 -5.86
CA SER A 48 17.73 -10.84 -6.78
C SER A 48 17.85 -9.34 -7.05
N THR A 49 18.99 -8.76 -6.69
CA THR A 49 19.34 -7.37 -7.01
C THR A 49 19.19 -7.09 -8.50
N GLU A 50 19.61 -8.01 -9.38
CA GLU A 50 19.49 -7.83 -10.83
C GLU A 50 18.04 -7.69 -11.30
N HIS A 51 17.15 -8.52 -10.76
CA HIS A 51 15.73 -8.47 -11.12
C HIS A 51 15.04 -7.23 -10.56
N LEU A 52 15.41 -6.82 -9.34
CA LEU A 52 14.91 -5.59 -8.74
C LEU A 52 15.37 -4.34 -9.52
N VAL A 53 16.62 -4.30 -9.98
CA VAL A 53 17.13 -3.22 -10.85
C VAL A 53 16.35 -3.17 -12.17
N GLN A 54 16.11 -4.32 -12.81
CA GLN A 54 15.31 -4.38 -14.03
C GLN A 54 13.87 -3.90 -13.83
N ALA A 55 13.26 -4.20 -12.68
CA ALA A 55 11.93 -3.70 -12.33
C ALA A 55 11.95 -2.18 -12.14
N ALA A 56 13.00 -1.63 -11.51
CA ALA A 56 13.21 -0.20 -11.32
C ALA A 56 13.32 0.55 -12.66
N GLU A 57 14.10 0.01 -13.60
CA GLU A 57 14.27 0.58 -14.95
C GLU A 57 12.94 0.68 -15.71
N ARG A 58 12.10 -0.36 -15.62
CA ARG A 58 10.80 -0.41 -16.30
C ARG A 58 9.83 0.66 -15.83
N VAL A 59 10.01 1.17 -14.62
CA VAL A 59 9.18 2.24 -14.04
C VAL A 59 9.88 3.60 -14.05
N GLY A 60 11.03 3.71 -14.70
CA GLY A 60 11.73 4.96 -14.97
C GLY A 60 12.79 5.37 -13.94
N ILE A 61 13.22 4.47 -13.06
CA ILE A 61 14.36 4.69 -12.15
C ILE A 61 15.65 4.25 -12.85
N ASP A 62 16.71 5.05 -12.76
CA ASP A 62 18.00 4.70 -13.38
C ASP A 62 18.60 3.41 -12.77
N ALA A 63 19.14 2.55 -13.63
CA ALA A 63 19.65 1.24 -13.24
C ALA A 63 20.85 1.34 -12.28
N ALA A 64 21.74 2.29 -12.50
CA ALA A 64 22.93 2.48 -11.69
C ALA A 64 22.56 3.06 -10.32
N GLU A 65 21.60 3.97 -10.27
CA GLU A 65 21.05 4.46 -9.00
C GLU A 65 20.35 3.35 -8.21
N ALA A 66 19.44 2.60 -8.84
CA ALA A 66 18.74 1.49 -8.20
C ALA A 66 19.73 0.45 -7.65
N ARG A 67 20.78 0.14 -8.41
CA ARG A 67 21.85 -0.76 -7.96
C ARG A 67 22.61 -0.19 -6.77
N ALA A 68 23.08 1.05 -6.86
CA ALA A 68 23.83 1.69 -5.78
C ALA A 68 23.00 1.76 -4.49
N TRP A 69 21.70 2.03 -4.60
CA TRP A 69 20.77 2.02 -3.48
C TRP A 69 20.67 0.63 -2.82
N LEU A 70 20.53 -0.43 -3.63
CA LEU A 70 20.42 -1.81 -3.14
C LEU A 70 21.74 -2.36 -2.58
N GLU A 71 22.89 -1.86 -3.06
CA GLU A 71 24.21 -2.20 -2.53
C GLU A 71 24.55 -1.48 -1.22
N GLY A 72 23.91 -0.33 -0.97
CA GLY A 72 24.01 0.43 0.28
C GLY A 72 23.02 -0.03 1.35
N ASP A 73 22.87 0.79 2.39
CA ASP A 73 21.97 0.58 3.54
C ASP A 73 20.78 1.58 3.55
N GLU A 74 20.72 2.49 2.59
CA GLU A 74 19.69 3.51 2.50
C GLU A 74 18.28 2.91 2.42
N GLY A 75 17.32 3.51 3.11
CA GLY A 75 15.94 3.00 3.14
C GLY A 75 15.69 1.93 4.19
N LEU A 76 16.72 1.29 4.78
CA LEU A 76 16.51 0.25 5.81
C LEU A 76 15.79 0.80 7.04
N GLU A 77 16.22 1.95 7.55
CA GLU A 77 15.59 2.59 8.71
C GLU A 77 14.13 2.95 8.42
N GLN A 78 13.84 3.49 7.23
CA GLN A 78 12.49 3.84 6.83
C GLN A 78 11.59 2.60 6.75
N VAL A 79 12.09 1.51 6.16
CA VAL A 79 11.36 0.23 6.11
C VAL A 79 11.09 -0.29 7.52
N GLN A 80 12.09 -0.25 8.41
CA GLN A 80 11.91 -0.72 9.79
C GLN A 80 10.87 0.12 10.56
N LEU A 81 10.92 1.46 10.41
CA LEU A 81 9.95 2.35 11.03
C LEU A 81 8.52 2.07 10.55
N GLU A 82 8.32 1.85 9.26
CA GLU A 82 7.00 1.53 8.71
C GLU A 82 6.47 0.18 9.21
N VAL A 83 7.34 -0.82 9.35
CA VAL A 83 6.97 -2.11 9.94
C VAL A 83 6.59 -1.93 11.42
N ASP A 84 7.38 -1.19 12.19
CA ASP A 84 7.12 -0.93 13.60
C ASP A 84 5.80 -0.17 13.81
N GLU A 85 5.51 0.81 12.95
CA GLU A 85 4.24 1.54 12.93
C GLU A 85 3.07 0.62 12.61
N ALA A 86 3.19 -0.23 11.59
CA ALA A 86 2.16 -1.21 11.24
C ALA A 86 1.88 -2.17 12.42
N VAL A 87 2.91 -2.67 13.09
CA VAL A 87 2.76 -3.52 14.27
C VAL A 87 2.07 -2.77 15.42
N LYS A 88 2.44 -1.51 15.68
CA LYS A 88 1.78 -0.67 16.70
C LYS A 88 0.31 -0.41 16.37
N MET A 89 -0.04 -0.31 15.10
CA MET A 89 -1.42 -0.21 14.61
C MET A 89 -2.18 -1.55 14.67
N GLY A 90 -1.57 -2.62 15.16
CA GLY A 90 -2.20 -3.93 15.28
C GLY A 90 -2.30 -4.70 13.95
N VAL A 91 -1.52 -4.30 12.93
CA VAL A 91 -1.44 -5.03 11.66
C VAL A 91 -0.80 -6.39 11.90
N ARG A 92 -1.54 -7.46 11.58
CA ARG A 92 -1.09 -8.86 11.72
C ARG A 92 -1.13 -9.65 10.40
N GLY A 93 -1.61 -9.02 9.33
CA GLY A 93 -1.87 -9.61 8.03
C GLY A 93 -2.08 -8.50 6.99
N VAL A 94 -1.80 -8.81 5.72
CA VAL A 94 -1.90 -7.88 4.58
C VAL A 94 -2.72 -8.51 3.44
N PRO A 95 -3.35 -7.70 2.58
CA PRO A 95 -3.48 -6.24 2.68
C PRO A 95 -4.29 -5.77 3.90
N ARG A 96 -4.14 -4.52 4.32
CA ARG A 96 -4.98 -3.90 5.38
C ARG A 96 -5.26 -2.45 5.00
N PHE A 97 -6.53 -2.09 4.95
CA PHE A 97 -6.97 -0.74 4.59
C PHE A 97 -7.52 -0.02 5.82
N ILE A 98 -7.17 1.26 5.95
CA ILE A 98 -7.69 2.18 6.95
C ILE A 98 -8.45 3.28 6.21
N ILE A 99 -9.72 3.44 6.52
CA ILE A 99 -10.61 4.41 5.89
C ILE A 99 -10.96 5.46 6.96
N ASN A 100 -10.70 6.73 6.65
CA ASN A 100 -10.91 7.88 7.53
C ASN A 100 -10.27 7.69 8.93
N ASP A 101 -9.11 7.04 9.01
CA ASP A 101 -8.40 6.73 10.27
C ASP A 101 -9.22 5.96 11.32
N LYS A 102 -10.37 5.38 10.92
CA LYS A 102 -11.37 4.82 11.85
C LYS A 102 -11.84 3.43 11.46
N PHE A 103 -12.09 3.19 10.18
CA PHE A 103 -12.61 1.92 9.70
C PHE A 103 -11.48 1.07 9.14
N VAL A 104 -11.37 -0.17 9.60
CA VAL A 104 -10.30 -1.09 9.21
C VAL A 104 -10.89 -2.23 8.40
N VAL A 105 -10.30 -2.53 7.24
CA VAL A 105 -10.65 -3.69 6.42
C VAL A 105 -9.42 -4.58 6.24
N ASP A 106 -9.56 -5.85 6.59
CA ASP A 106 -8.52 -6.87 6.38
C ASP A 106 -8.64 -7.49 4.98
N GLY A 107 -7.50 -7.57 4.31
CA GLY A 107 -7.31 -8.01 2.94
C GLY A 107 -7.34 -9.52 2.78
N ALA A 108 -8.42 -10.14 3.19
CA ALA A 108 -8.79 -11.52 2.82
C ALA A 108 -10.32 -11.73 2.87
N ASP A 109 -11.07 -10.68 3.23
CA ASP A 109 -12.52 -10.72 3.36
C ASP A 109 -13.23 -10.53 2.03
N ASP A 110 -14.49 -10.94 1.98
CA ASP A 110 -15.35 -10.79 0.80
C ASP A 110 -15.51 -9.31 0.41
N VAL A 111 -15.63 -9.04 -0.89
CA VAL A 111 -15.83 -7.68 -1.44
C VAL A 111 -17.01 -6.97 -0.77
N SER A 112 -18.04 -7.71 -0.35
CA SER A 112 -19.17 -7.18 0.40
C SER A 112 -18.79 -6.55 1.75
N VAL A 113 -17.83 -7.12 2.48
CA VAL A 113 -17.31 -6.57 3.75
C VAL A 113 -16.60 -5.24 3.49
N PHE A 114 -15.78 -5.18 2.43
CA PHE A 114 -15.12 -3.94 2.03
C PHE A 114 -16.14 -2.84 1.66
N LEU A 115 -17.18 -3.19 0.90
CA LEU A 115 -18.26 -2.28 0.55
C LEU A 115 -19.06 -1.80 1.77
N GLU A 116 -19.36 -2.69 2.72
CA GLU A 116 -20.05 -2.35 3.97
C GLU A 116 -19.25 -1.31 4.77
N GLN A 117 -17.94 -1.51 4.93
CA GLN A 117 -17.08 -0.57 5.64
C GLN A 117 -16.99 0.79 4.93
N LEU A 118 -17.00 0.82 3.59
CA LEU A 118 -17.09 2.08 2.83
C LEU A 118 -18.42 2.81 3.05
N VAL A 119 -19.53 2.08 3.14
CA VAL A 119 -20.85 2.68 3.42
C VAL A 119 -20.86 3.26 4.83
N LEU A 120 -20.42 2.50 5.83
CA LEU A 120 -20.32 2.96 7.22
C LEU A 120 -19.41 4.20 7.33
N ALA A 121 -18.25 4.19 6.66
CA ALA A 121 -17.33 5.32 6.65
C ALA A 121 -17.90 6.59 5.99
N ARG A 122 -18.81 6.43 5.02
CA ARG A 122 -19.55 7.54 4.42
C ARG A 122 -20.60 8.07 5.39
N GLU A 123 -21.39 7.20 5.99
CA GLU A 123 -22.49 7.58 6.87
C GLU A 123 -22.01 8.28 8.15
N ASP A 124 -20.93 7.78 8.76
CA ASP A 124 -20.29 8.39 9.93
C ASP A 124 -19.87 9.84 9.68
N ARG A 125 -19.26 10.10 8.52
CA ARG A 125 -18.86 11.44 8.09
C ARG A 125 -20.05 12.38 7.83
N LEU A 126 -21.20 11.83 7.40
CA LEU A 126 -22.44 12.60 7.25
C LEU A 126 -23.08 12.91 8.62
N GLY A 127 -22.90 12.03 9.61
CA GLY A 127 -23.32 12.22 11.00
C GLY A 127 -22.54 13.34 11.69
N GLU A 128 -21.22 13.40 11.52
CA GLU A 128 -20.38 14.49 12.07
C GLU A 128 -20.75 15.87 11.51
N GLY A 129 -21.24 15.93 10.26
CA GLY A 129 -21.75 17.17 9.65
C GLY A 129 -23.09 17.66 10.22
N SER A 130 -23.79 16.82 11.01
CA SER A 130 -25.12 17.13 11.57
C SER A 130 -25.08 17.71 12.99
N GLU A 131 -23.98 17.53 13.73
CA GLU A 131 -23.83 18.06 15.10
C GLU A 131 -23.47 19.57 15.13
N GLY A 132 -23.22 20.19 13.97
CA GLY A 132 -22.92 21.62 13.85
C GLY A 132 -24.10 22.53 13.47
N TRP A 133 -25.29 21.99 13.19
CA TRP A 133 -26.40 22.80 12.68
C TRP A 133 -27.49 23.07 13.72
N GLY A 134 -27.14 23.91 14.69
CA GLY A 134 -28.10 24.63 15.52
C GLY A 134 -28.92 25.61 14.67
N ALA A 135 -30.16 25.22 14.36
CA ALA A 135 -31.33 26.05 14.06
C ALA A 135 -31.13 27.36 13.27
N SER A 136 -31.37 27.30 11.95
CA SER A 136 -32.04 28.39 11.23
C SER A 136 -32.76 27.84 10.00
N VAL A 137 -34.08 27.96 10.00
CA VAL A 137 -34.97 27.52 8.92
C VAL A 137 -34.82 28.47 7.72
N GLY A 138 -34.42 27.94 6.57
CA GLY A 138 -34.61 28.62 5.28
C GLY A 138 -33.56 28.31 4.22
N GLY A 139 -33.97 27.64 3.14
CA GLY A 139 -33.25 27.62 1.86
C GLY A 139 -32.57 26.31 1.50
N TRP A 140 -33.32 25.40 0.87
CA TRP A 140 -32.72 24.35 0.05
C TRP A 140 -32.31 24.94 -1.30
N VAL A 141 -31.08 24.71 -1.73
CA VAL A 141 -30.70 24.13 -3.03
C VAL A 141 -29.17 24.14 -3.16
N GLY A 142 -28.62 22.95 -3.39
CA GLY A 142 -27.46 22.79 -4.27
C GLY A 142 -26.07 22.93 -3.65
N MET A 143 -25.67 21.96 -2.83
CA MET A 143 -24.24 21.62 -2.74
C MET A 143 -24.08 20.15 -2.37
N VAL A 144 -24.26 19.25 -3.35
CA VAL A 144 -23.69 17.90 -3.24
C VAL A 144 -22.19 18.07 -3.46
N GLY A 145 -21.49 18.48 -2.38
CA GLY A 145 -20.04 18.48 -2.37
C GLY A 145 -19.57 17.05 -2.64
N LYS A 146 -18.67 16.88 -3.61
CA LYS A 146 -17.94 15.62 -3.76
C LYS A 146 -17.11 15.42 -2.49
N GLN A 147 -17.65 14.69 -1.53
CA GLN A 147 -16.94 14.33 -0.31
C GLN A 147 -16.14 13.06 -0.60
N SER A 148 -14.83 13.19 -0.71
CA SER A 148 -13.90 12.08 -0.91
C SER A 148 -13.63 11.35 0.41
N LEU A 149 -13.63 10.02 0.40
CA LEU A 149 -13.11 9.21 1.48
C LEU A 149 -11.57 9.25 1.44
N ASP A 150 -10.92 9.34 2.60
CA ASP A 150 -9.48 9.14 2.70
C ASP A 150 -9.25 7.65 2.98
N ILE A 151 -8.86 6.91 1.95
CA ILE A 151 -8.55 5.50 2.05
C ILE A 151 -7.05 5.38 1.97
N ARG A 152 -6.43 5.00 3.08
CA ARG A 152 -5.00 4.73 3.15
C ARG A 152 -4.82 3.24 3.33
N GLU A 153 -3.83 2.71 2.65
CA GLU A 153 -3.33 1.41 3.04
C GLU A 153 -2.50 1.59 4.32
N ALA A 154 -2.72 0.72 5.31
CA ALA A 154 -2.05 0.82 6.61
C ALA A 154 -0.52 0.75 6.50
N ALA A 155 0.00 0.31 5.36
CA ALA A 155 1.39 0.50 4.97
C ALA A 155 1.54 0.16 3.47
N VAL A 156 1.93 1.14 2.66
CA VAL A 156 2.25 0.93 1.23
C VAL A 156 3.42 -0.05 1.07
N CYS A 157 4.29 -0.15 2.08
CA CYS A 157 5.31 -1.19 2.21
C CYS A 157 4.80 -2.50 2.81
N SER A 158 3.49 -2.74 2.96
CA SER A 158 2.99 -3.97 3.57
C SER A 158 2.38 -4.95 2.57
N PHE A 159 2.15 -4.57 1.31
CA PHE A 159 1.68 -5.50 0.27
C PHE A 159 2.56 -6.76 0.09
N LEU A 160 3.82 -6.73 0.53
CA LEU A 160 4.77 -7.86 0.48
C LEU A 160 5.11 -8.46 1.87
N CYS A 161 4.71 -7.84 2.98
CA CYS A 161 5.38 -8.06 4.27
C CYS A 161 4.91 -9.22 5.16
N ILE A 162 3.79 -9.91 4.91
CA ILE A 162 3.29 -10.85 5.96
C ILE A 162 3.29 -12.34 5.54
N GLY A 163 3.67 -12.65 4.30
CA GLY A 163 3.82 -14.05 3.86
C GLY A 163 5.25 -14.61 3.95
N MET A 164 6.29 -13.77 3.96
CA MET A 164 7.65 -14.21 3.61
C MET A 164 8.77 -13.80 4.57
N LEU A 165 8.44 -13.08 5.65
CA LEU A 165 9.39 -12.68 6.70
C LEU A 165 9.43 -13.66 7.90
N ILE A 166 8.68 -14.77 7.84
CA ILE A 166 8.72 -15.83 8.86
C ILE A 166 9.26 -17.11 8.22
N HIS A 167 10.58 -17.16 7.99
CA HIS A 167 11.41 -18.36 8.19
C HIS A 167 12.90 -18.07 8.04
#